data_AF-A0A0A2E7F0-F1
#
_entry.id   AF-A0A0A2E7F0-F1
#
_cell.length_a   1.000
_cell.length_b   1.000
_cell.length_c   1.000
_cell.angle_alpha   90.00
_cell.angle_beta   90.00
_cell.angle_gamma   90.00
#
_symmetry.space_group_name_H-M   'P 1'
#
loop_
_entity.id
_entity.type
_entity.pdbx_description
1 polymer ?
#
loop_
_entity_poly.entity_id
_entity_poly.type
_entity_poly.pdbx_seq_one_letter_code
_entity_poly.pdbx_strand_id
1 'polypeptide(L)'
;MMRYRCKSFFYLILSVLFVLLPAAKCSHNKQEKTTQEEAEELFVKGVEKHKAENYEAALSYYTQSIEKDSSLYGTFLNRGYVKEILKDTLGAIQDYIIASRLNKKDPISLNNLGAIYLERKEPEVAEKYFLEAIRVDSLESDPYYSLGLIAYNRHQFMKAILFFKHFMELKETVSKRLLAENLYEELMPEYESYRAYSLFYIGLAYKNLNQTDSAILYLKQAASEDVLRAIDSLQLIQQGK
;
A
#
# COMPACT_ATOMS: atom_id res chain seq x y z
N MET A 1 61.02 23.01 20.70
CA MET A 1 60.61 22.47 19.39
C MET A 1 61.84 21.87 18.73
N MET A 2 61.98 20.54 18.78
CA MET A 2 63.25 19.82 18.54
C MET A 2 63.11 18.77 17.44
N ARG A 3 63.96 18.97 16.41
CA ARG A 3 64.64 18.09 15.45
C ARG A 3 64.21 16.61 15.26
N TYR A 4 64.04 16.27 13.98
CA TYR A 4 64.16 14.95 13.35
C TYR A 4 65.44 14.17 13.73
N ARG A 5 65.38 12.83 13.79
CA ARG A 5 66.35 11.92 13.13
C ARG A 5 65.94 10.44 13.13
N CYS A 6 66.48 9.73 12.14
CA CYS A 6 66.10 8.42 11.62
C CYS A 6 67.28 7.41 11.79
N LYS A 7 66.94 6.12 11.97
CA LYS A 7 67.66 4.86 11.60
C LYS A 7 68.88 4.32 12.40
N SER A 8 68.68 3.08 12.93
CA SER A 8 69.30 1.79 12.51
C SER A 8 70.31 1.06 13.43
N PHE A 9 70.31 -0.28 13.25
CA PHE A 9 71.23 -1.39 13.67
C PHE A 9 70.92 -2.14 15.00
N PHE A 10 71.07 -3.48 15.18
CA PHE A 10 71.16 -4.71 14.35
C PHE A 10 71.40 -5.91 15.34
N TYR A 11 70.61 -7.01 15.26
CA TYR A 11 70.91 -8.46 15.54
C TYR A 11 71.36 -8.89 16.98
N LEU A 12 71.06 -10.07 17.56
CA LEU A 12 71.15 -11.47 17.07
C LEU A 12 70.54 -12.51 18.08
N ILE A 13 70.12 -13.68 17.57
CA ILE A 13 70.03 -15.07 18.15
C ILE A 13 68.66 -15.69 18.54
N LEU A 14 68.35 -16.74 17.77
CA LEU A 14 67.43 -17.89 17.87
C LEU A 14 67.42 -18.66 19.21
N SER A 15 66.26 -19.24 19.59
CA SER A 15 66.10 -20.72 19.64
C SER A 15 64.64 -21.17 19.81
N VAL A 16 64.31 -22.12 18.93
CA VAL A 16 63.10 -22.91 18.71
C VAL A 16 62.46 -23.50 19.97
N LEU A 17 61.13 -23.39 20.07
CA LEU A 17 60.30 -24.42 20.70
C LEU A 17 58.98 -24.56 19.92
N PHE A 18 59.00 -25.55 19.03
CA PHE A 18 57.86 -26.07 18.29
C PHE A 18 57.00 -26.86 19.27
N VAL A 19 55.86 -26.32 19.69
CA VAL A 19 54.79 -27.11 20.32
C VAL A 19 53.56 -26.99 19.44
N LEU A 20 53.32 -28.09 18.72
CA LEU A 20 52.06 -28.44 18.08
C LEU A 20 50.92 -28.29 19.07
N LEU A 21 49.87 -27.53 18.71
CA LEU A 21 48.47 -27.75 19.08
C LEU A 21 47.60 -26.92 18.12
N PRO A 22 46.36 -27.36 17.84
CA PRO A 22 45.95 -27.83 16.53
C PRO A 22 45.16 -26.76 15.76
N ALA A 23 45.02 -27.03 14.45
CA ALA A 23 44.13 -26.37 13.52
C ALA A 23 42.93 -25.73 14.21
N ALA A 24 42.82 -24.41 14.07
CA ALA A 24 41.56 -23.71 14.26
C ALA A 24 40.51 -24.47 13.44
N LYS A 25 39.66 -25.25 14.13
CA LYS A 25 38.38 -25.64 13.56
C LYS A 25 37.76 -24.31 13.12
N CYS A 26 37.62 -24.11 11.82
CA CYS A 26 36.59 -23.25 11.29
C CYS A 26 35.30 -23.71 11.95
N SER A 27 34.91 -23.07 13.06
CA SER A 27 33.54 -23.10 13.48
C SER A 27 32.82 -22.37 12.36
N HIS A 28 32.23 -23.12 11.44
CA HIS A 28 30.97 -22.69 10.86
C HIS A 28 30.00 -22.59 12.04
N ASN A 29 30.11 -21.48 12.77
CA ASN A 29 29.10 -21.05 13.71
C ASN A 29 27.96 -20.57 12.80
N LYS A 30 27.10 -21.52 12.41
CA LYS A 30 25.85 -21.21 11.74
C LYS A 30 25.07 -20.45 12.82
N GLN A 31 25.15 -19.12 12.81
CA GLN A 31 24.39 -18.29 13.74
C GLN A 31 22.95 -18.77 13.68
N GLU A 32 22.45 -19.25 14.83
CA GLU A 32 21.07 -19.67 14.98
C GLU A 32 20.21 -18.42 14.75
N LYS A 33 19.31 -18.49 13.76
CA LYS A 33 18.46 -17.35 13.39
C LYS A 33 17.58 -16.99 14.57
N THR A 34 17.36 -15.70 14.76
CA THR A 34 16.38 -15.24 15.76
C THR A 34 14.96 -15.63 15.32
N THR A 35 14.03 -15.77 16.26
CA THR A 35 12.62 -16.04 15.95
C THR A 35 12.02 -14.99 15.02
N GLN A 36 12.46 -13.74 15.16
CA GLN A 36 12.07 -12.63 14.28
C GLN A 36 12.61 -12.81 12.85
N GLU A 37 13.88 -13.16 12.69
CA GLU A 37 14.48 -13.42 11.36
C GLU A 37 13.81 -14.61 10.64
N GLU A 38 13.45 -15.66 11.39
CA GLU A 38 12.67 -16.78 10.84
C GLU A 38 11.28 -16.34 10.39
N ALA A 39 10.61 -15.49 11.18
CA ALA A 39 9.29 -14.96 10.85
C ALA A 39 9.33 -14.06 9.61
N GLU A 40 10.35 -13.21 9.48
CA GLU A 40 10.58 -12.35 8.31
C GLU A 40 10.86 -13.18 7.04
N GLU A 41 11.66 -14.26 7.13
CA GLU A 41 11.87 -15.16 6.00
C GLU A 41 10.57 -15.83 5.53
N LEU A 42 9.75 -16.29 6.48
CA LEU A 42 8.44 -16.87 6.19
C LEU A 42 7.49 -15.82 5.58
N PHE A 43 7.53 -14.58 6.07
CA PHE A 43 6.77 -13.47 5.49
C PHE A 43 7.14 -13.24 4.02
N VAL A 44 8.44 -13.18 3.71
CA VAL A 44 8.93 -13.01 2.33
C VAL A 44 8.45 -14.15 1.43
N LYS A 45 8.55 -15.41 1.89
CA LYS A 45 8.00 -16.56 1.14
C LYS A 45 6.49 -16.44 0.90
N GLY A 46 5.75 -15.93 1.89
CA GLY A 46 4.33 -15.64 1.75
C GLY A 46 4.06 -14.62 0.65
N VAL A 47 4.83 -13.52 0.62
CA VAL A 47 4.74 -12.48 -0.43
C VAL A 47 5.07 -13.06 -1.81
N GLU A 48 6.09 -13.90 -1.94
CA GLU A 48 6.43 -14.55 -3.21
C GLU A 48 5.30 -15.45 -3.72
N LYS A 49 4.67 -16.24 -2.83
CA LYS A 49 3.52 -17.08 -3.21
C LYS A 49 2.29 -16.27 -3.55
N HIS A 50 2.05 -15.17 -2.84
CA HIS A 50 1.00 -14.22 -3.15
C HIS A 50 1.19 -13.62 -4.55
N LYS A 51 2.40 -13.13 -4.88
CA LYS A 51 2.71 -12.61 -6.22
C LYS A 51 2.56 -13.65 -7.33
N ALA A 52 2.76 -14.92 -7.01
CA ALA A 52 2.53 -16.05 -7.91
C ALA A 52 1.06 -16.55 -7.91
N GLU A 53 0.14 -15.79 -7.31
CA GLU A 53 -1.29 -16.12 -7.17
C GLU A 53 -1.57 -17.46 -6.48
N ASN A 54 -0.58 -18.02 -5.77
CA ASN A 54 -0.74 -19.22 -4.97
C ASN A 54 -1.17 -18.83 -3.55
N TYR A 55 -2.43 -18.45 -3.44
CA TYR A 55 -3.02 -17.86 -2.24
C TYR A 55 -3.04 -18.82 -1.05
N GLU A 56 -3.26 -20.12 -1.27
CA GLU A 56 -3.23 -21.14 -0.22
C GLU A 56 -1.83 -21.30 0.37
N ALA A 57 -0.79 -21.33 -0.48
CA ALA A 57 0.59 -21.36 0.01
C ALA A 57 0.98 -20.06 0.71
N ALA A 58 0.54 -18.91 0.20
CA ALA A 58 0.76 -17.62 0.86
C ALA A 58 0.14 -17.59 2.27
N LEU A 59 -1.12 -18.02 2.39
CA LEU A 59 -1.84 -18.13 3.67
C LEU A 59 -1.09 -19.02 4.67
N SER A 60 -0.55 -20.15 4.22
CA SER A 60 0.25 -21.05 5.04
C SER A 60 1.54 -20.39 5.54
N TYR A 61 2.31 -19.75 4.65
CA TYR A 61 3.55 -19.09 5.04
C TYR A 61 3.32 -17.89 5.97
N TYR A 62 2.27 -17.09 5.74
CA TYR A 62 1.91 -16.01 6.65
C TYR A 62 1.49 -16.53 8.02
N THR A 63 0.78 -17.66 8.08
CA THR A 63 0.40 -18.27 9.36
C THR A 63 1.63 -18.76 10.13
N GLN A 64 2.56 -19.44 9.46
CA GLN A 64 3.83 -19.86 10.07
C GLN A 64 4.67 -18.64 10.53
N SER A 65 4.68 -17.56 9.74
CA SER A 65 5.35 -16.31 10.13
C SER A 65 4.78 -15.74 11.43
N ILE A 66 3.44 -15.70 11.57
CA ILE A 66 2.76 -15.24 12.79
C ILE A 66 3.03 -16.16 13.99
N GLU A 67 3.11 -17.47 13.78
CA GLU A 67 3.46 -18.44 14.82
C GLU A 67 4.89 -18.22 15.35
N LYS A 68 5.80 -17.75 14.49
CA LYS A 68 7.19 -17.42 14.86
C LYS A 68 7.30 -16.06 15.55
N ASP A 69 6.65 -15.05 14.99
CA ASP A 69 6.57 -13.71 15.55
C ASP A 69 5.26 -13.02 15.17
N SER A 70 4.45 -12.72 16.18
CA SER A 70 3.15 -12.04 16.01
C SER A 70 3.23 -10.51 16.08
N SER A 71 4.44 -9.94 16.13
CA SER A 71 4.65 -8.48 16.12
C SER A 71 4.73 -7.87 14.72
N LEU A 72 4.94 -8.71 13.69
CA LEU A 72 5.05 -8.29 12.30
C LEU A 72 3.68 -7.90 11.72
N TYR A 73 3.31 -6.62 11.85
CA TYR A 73 2.04 -6.11 11.34
C TYR A 73 1.84 -6.38 9.84
N GLY A 74 2.93 -6.32 9.06
CA GLY A 74 2.92 -6.58 7.61
C GLY A 74 2.43 -7.99 7.28
N THR A 75 2.71 -8.98 8.13
CA THR A 75 2.22 -10.35 7.93
C THR A 75 0.70 -10.43 8.08
N PHE A 76 0.13 -9.77 9.10
CA PHE A 76 -1.33 -9.69 9.25
C PHE A 76 -1.97 -8.93 8.10
N LEU A 77 -1.42 -7.78 7.69
CA LEU A 77 -1.93 -6.99 6.57
C LEU A 77 -2.00 -7.84 5.28
N ASN A 78 -0.91 -8.51 4.93
CA ASN A 78 -0.87 -9.33 3.71
C ASN A 78 -1.75 -10.59 3.81
N ARG A 79 -1.80 -11.23 4.98
CA ARG A 79 -2.69 -12.38 5.20
C ARG A 79 -4.16 -11.99 5.10
N GLY A 80 -4.51 -10.82 5.63
CA GLY A 80 -5.86 -10.27 5.52
C GLY A 80 -6.28 -10.08 4.07
N TYR A 81 -5.38 -9.54 3.24
CA TYR A 81 -5.62 -9.38 1.80
C TYR A 81 -5.82 -10.72 1.08
N VAL A 82 -4.96 -11.70 1.35
CA VAL A 82 -5.12 -13.06 0.80
C VAL A 82 -6.44 -13.70 1.25
N LYS A 83 -6.85 -13.51 2.50
CA LYS A 83 -8.15 -14.00 2.99
C LYS A 83 -9.34 -13.34 2.28
N GLU A 84 -9.25 -12.07 1.93
CA GLU A 84 -10.28 -11.37 1.16
C GLU A 84 -10.45 -11.99 -0.24
N ILE A 85 -9.32 -12.26 -0.92
CA ILE A 85 -9.33 -12.97 -2.22
C ILE A 85 -9.99 -14.34 -2.08
N LEU A 86 -9.65 -15.08 -1.01
CA LEU A 86 -10.22 -16.39 -0.68
C LEU A 86 -11.64 -16.33 -0.08
N LYS A 87 -12.26 -15.14 -0.03
CA LYS A 87 -13.61 -14.89 0.51
C LYS A 87 -13.78 -15.21 2.00
N ASP A 88 -12.69 -15.32 2.75
CA ASP A 88 -12.71 -15.31 4.23
C ASP A 88 -12.75 -13.86 4.75
N THR A 89 -13.88 -13.20 4.54
CA THR A 89 -14.07 -11.79 4.93
C THR A 89 -13.93 -11.59 6.44
N LEU A 90 -14.39 -12.53 7.27
CA LEU A 90 -14.29 -12.40 8.72
C LEU A 90 -12.84 -12.53 9.20
N GLY A 91 -12.08 -13.48 8.65
CA GLY A 91 -10.67 -13.63 8.94
C GLY A 91 -9.84 -12.43 8.44
N ALA A 92 -10.21 -11.84 7.30
CA ALA A 92 -9.59 -10.62 6.78
C ALA A 92 -9.79 -9.43 7.73
N ILE A 93 -11.03 -9.20 8.20
CA ILE A 93 -11.34 -8.15 9.19
C ILE A 93 -10.49 -8.33 10.46
N GLN A 94 -10.39 -9.57 10.98
CA GLN A 94 -9.60 -9.84 12.17
C GLN A 94 -8.12 -9.49 11.96
N ASP A 95 -7.55 -9.88 10.83
CA ASP A 95 -6.15 -9.61 10.50
C ASP A 95 -5.88 -8.12 10.32
N TYR A 96 -6.75 -7.38 9.61
CA TYR A 96 -6.59 -5.93 9.49
C TYR A 96 -6.76 -5.18 10.81
N ILE A 97 -7.65 -5.63 11.70
CA ILE A 97 -7.76 -5.07 13.05
C ILE A 97 -6.46 -5.29 13.82
N ILE A 98 -5.84 -6.47 13.73
CA ILE A 98 -4.56 -6.74 14.39
C ILE A 98 -3.45 -5.88 13.78
N ALA A 99 -3.33 -5.83 12.46
CA ALA A 99 -2.33 -5.01 11.75
C ALA A 99 -2.42 -3.54 12.15
N SER A 100 -3.63 -2.96 12.15
CA SER A 100 -3.86 -1.57 12.55
C SER A 100 -3.49 -1.30 14.02
N ARG A 101 -3.62 -2.29 14.92
CA ARG A 101 -3.22 -2.15 16.34
C ARG A 101 -1.71 -2.23 16.52
N LEU A 102 -1.04 -3.12 15.80
CA LEU A 102 0.41 -3.33 15.88
C LEU A 102 1.18 -2.13 15.33
N ASN A 103 0.76 -1.59 14.17
CA ASN A 103 1.39 -0.42 13.56
C ASN A 103 0.52 0.84 13.76
N LYS A 104 0.42 1.33 15.01
CA LYS A 104 -0.22 2.62 15.43
C LYS A 104 -1.24 3.21 14.43
N LYS A 105 -2.28 2.44 14.07
CA LYS A 105 -3.35 2.80 13.14
C LYS A 105 -2.94 2.93 11.67
N ASP A 106 -2.18 1.96 11.16
CA ASP A 106 -1.77 1.84 9.76
C ASP A 106 -2.89 2.23 8.78
N PRO A 107 -2.68 3.26 7.92
CA PRO A 107 -3.73 3.82 7.08
C PRO A 107 -4.21 2.82 6.02
N ILE A 108 -3.34 1.93 5.53
CA ILE A 108 -3.69 0.89 4.56
C ILE A 108 -4.65 -0.13 5.19
N SER A 109 -4.34 -0.60 6.41
CA SER A 109 -5.22 -1.51 7.16
C SER A 109 -6.59 -0.89 7.42
N LEU A 110 -6.64 0.41 7.74
CA LEU A 110 -7.89 1.15 7.93
C LEU A 110 -8.67 1.31 6.62
N ASN A 111 -7.98 1.61 5.51
CA ASN A 111 -8.59 1.66 4.19
C ASN A 111 -9.24 0.33 3.80
N ASN A 112 -8.53 -0.79 4.00
CA ASN A 112 -9.05 -2.12 3.69
C ASN A 112 -10.26 -2.50 4.56
N LEU A 113 -10.25 -2.13 5.86
CA LEU A 113 -11.44 -2.27 6.71
C LEU A 113 -12.60 -1.45 6.15
N GLY A 114 -12.36 -0.20 5.76
CA GLY A 114 -13.37 0.65 5.12
C GLY A 114 -13.95 0.02 3.87
N ALA A 115 -13.12 -0.52 2.98
CA ALA A 115 -13.53 -1.20 1.76
C ALA A 115 -14.43 -2.41 2.06
N ILE A 116 -14.02 -3.28 3.00
CA ILE A 116 -14.83 -4.44 3.41
C ILE A 116 -16.20 -4.01 3.95
N TYR A 117 -16.28 -2.98 4.80
CA TYR A 117 -17.57 -2.51 5.30
C TYR A 117 -18.42 -1.87 4.19
N LEU A 118 -17.80 -1.26 3.18
CA LEU A 118 -18.51 -0.73 2.03
C LEU A 118 -19.12 -1.86 1.18
N GLU A 119 -18.37 -2.94 0.93
CA GLU A 119 -18.86 -4.15 0.23
C GLU A 119 -20.02 -4.82 0.99
N ARG A 120 -19.96 -4.80 2.32
CA ARG A 120 -21.02 -5.29 3.21
C ARG A 120 -22.25 -4.39 3.26
N LYS A 121 -22.27 -3.28 2.50
CA LYS A 121 -23.34 -2.27 2.48
C LYS A 121 -23.52 -1.59 3.85
N GLU A 122 -22.42 -1.38 4.56
CA GLU A 122 -22.36 -0.65 5.85
C GLU A 122 -21.58 0.68 5.68
N PRO A 123 -22.07 1.63 4.85
CA PRO A 123 -21.31 2.82 4.46
C PRO A 123 -21.01 3.77 5.63
N GLU A 124 -21.83 3.79 6.68
CA GLU A 124 -21.58 4.58 7.91
C GLU A 124 -20.37 4.05 8.69
N VAL A 125 -20.15 2.73 8.65
CA VAL A 125 -18.98 2.10 9.29
C VAL A 125 -17.75 2.32 8.42
N ALA A 126 -17.89 2.10 7.11
CA ALA A 126 -16.82 2.34 6.13
C ALA A 126 -16.27 3.77 6.20
N GLU A 127 -17.15 4.77 6.22
CA GLU A 127 -16.79 6.19 6.33
C GLU A 127 -15.92 6.48 7.57
N LYS A 128 -16.24 5.87 8.72
CA LYS A 128 -15.43 6.06 9.94
C LYS A 128 -14.00 5.55 9.76
N TYR A 129 -13.84 4.39 9.12
CA TYR A 129 -12.51 3.83 8.85
C TYR A 129 -11.73 4.66 7.82
N PHE A 130 -12.37 5.11 6.74
CA PHE A 130 -11.72 5.98 5.76
C PHE A 130 -11.31 7.34 6.34
N LEU A 131 -12.16 7.97 7.14
CA LEU A 131 -11.82 9.22 7.83
C LEU A 131 -10.69 9.03 8.84
N GLU A 132 -10.66 7.89 9.53
CA GLU A 132 -9.56 7.55 10.44
C GLU A 132 -8.25 7.32 9.67
N ALA A 133 -8.29 6.67 8.50
CA ALA A 133 -7.12 6.48 7.64
C ALA A 133 -6.52 7.84 7.23
N ILE A 134 -7.35 8.76 6.75
CA ILE A 134 -6.95 10.13 6.39
C ILE A 134 -6.40 10.91 7.60
N ARG A 135 -6.97 10.69 8.79
CA ARG A 135 -6.49 11.34 10.02
C ARG A 135 -5.10 10.84 10.42
N VAL A 136 -4.77 9.58 10.12
CA VAL A 136 -3.45 9.01 10.40
C VAL A 136 -2.44 9.43 9.34
N ASP A 137 -2.79 9.30 8.06
CA ASP A 137 -1.99 9.74 6.94
C ASP A 137 -2.88 10.38 5.88
N SER A 138 -2.76 11.71 5.75
CA SER A 138 -3.54 12.47 4.77
C SER A 138 -3.05 12.28 3.33
N LEU A 139 -1.88 11.66 3.12
CA LEU A 139 -1.34 11.36 1.80
C LEU A 139 -1.81 10.01 1.27
N GLU A 140 -2.43 9.17 2.10
CA GLU A 140 -3.08 7.95 1.65
C GLU A 140 -4.31 8.30 0.81
N SER A 141 -4.31 7.88 -0.45
CA SER A 141 -5.19 8.45 -1.47
C SER A 141 -6.49 7.67 -1.63
N ASP A 142 -6.45 6.35 -1.50
CA ASP A 142 -7.59 5.46 -1.73
C ASP A 142 -8.83 5.76 -0.84
N PRO A 143 -8.67 6.16 0.45
CA PRO A 143 -9.79 6.59 1.28
C PRO A 143 -10.58 7.77 0.69
N TYR A 144 -9.91 8.71 0.01
CA TYR A 144 -10.58 9.86 -0.59
C TYR A 144 -11.48 9.44 -1.75
N TYR A 145 -11.05 8.51 -2.59
CA TYR A 145 -11.90 7.98 -3.67
C TYR A 145 -13.16 7.32 -3.11
N SER A 146 -12.99 6.46 -2.10
CA SER A 146 -14.11 5.77 -1.44
C SER A 146 -15.08 6.74 -0.76
N LEU A 147 -14.57 7.76 -0.08
CA LEU A 147 -15.40 8.83 0.49
C LEU A 147 -16.10 9.68 -0.57
N GLY A 148 -15.47 9.89 -1.73
CA GLY A 148 -16.09 10.53 -2.90
C GLY A 148 -17.33 9.78 -3.36
N LEU A 149 -17.24 8.45 -3.48
CA LEU A 149 -18.37 7.58 -3.83
C LEU A 149 -19.48 7.62 -2.77
N ILE A 150 -19.12 7.51 -1.49
CA ILE A 150 -20.07 7.59 -0.36
C ILE A 150 -20.79 8.94 -0.37
N ALA A 151 -20.05 10.04 -0.51
CA ALA A 151 -20.61 11.39 -0.56
C ALA A 151 -21.53 11.59 -1.76
N TYR A 152 -21.14 11.08 -2.93
CA TYR A 152 -21.96 11.15 -4.15
C TYR A 152 -23.29 10.42 -3.98
N ASN A 153 -23.25 9.18 -3.45
CA ASN A 153 -24.44 8.37 -3.20
C ASN A 153 -25.39 9.00 -2.17
N ARG A 154 -24.86 9.82 -1.26
CA ARG A 154 -25.64 10.61 -0.29
C ARG A 154 -26.05 12.00 -0.80
N HIS A 155 -25.88 12.27 -2.09
CA HIS A 155 -26.16 13.57 -2.73
C HIS A 155 -25.37 14.75 -2.13
N GLN A 156 -24.24 14.47 -1.47
CA GLN A 156 -23.33 15.49 -0.92
C GLN A 156 -22.34 15.93 -2.00
N PHE A 157 -22.86 16.44 -3.12
CA PHE A 157 -22.11 16.66 -4.36
C PHE A 157 -20.84 17.51 -4.20
N MET A 158 -20.91 18.59 -3.41
CA MET A 158 -19.73 19.43 -3.16
C MET A 158 -18.61 18.67 -2.42
N LYS A 159 -18.96 17.82 -1.45
CA LYS A 159 -17.98 16.97 -0.75
C LYS A 159 -17.42 15.89 -1.68
N ALA A 160 -18.28 15.27 -2.49
CA ALA A 160 -17.84 14.29 -3.48
C ALA A 160 -16.80 14.89 -4.43
N ILE A 161 -17.08 16.09 -4.97
CA ILE A 161 -16.14 16.82 -5.84
C ILE A 161 -14.80 17.06 -5.12
N LEU A 162 -14.83 17.52 -3.86
CA LEU A 162 -13.61 17.77 -3.09
C LEU A 162 -12.78 16.49 -2.91
N PHE A 163 -13.42 15.39 -2.52
CA PHE A 163 -12.75 14.12 -2.30
C PHE A 163 -12.14 13.54 -3.59
N PHE A 164 -12.89 13.53 -4.70
CA PHE A 164 -12.36 13.05 -5.98
C PHE A 164 -11.19 13.91 -6.50
N LYS A 165 -11.27 15.25 -6.33
CA LYS A 165 -10.16 16.13 -6.71
C LYS A 165 -8.90 15.83 -5.90
N HIS A 166 -9.04 15.68 -4.59
CA HIS A 166 -7.90 15.41 -3.73
C HIS A 166 -7.27 14.03 -4.01
N PHE A 167 -8.08 13.01 -4.28
CA PHE A 167 -7.60 11.71 -4.77
C PHE A 167 -6.72 11.86 -6.02
N MET A 168 -7.21 12.58 -7.03
CA MET A 168 -6.47 12.79 -8.29
C MET A 168 -5.18 13.60 -8.06
N GLU A 169 -5.21 14.65 -7.23
CA GLU A 169 -4.02 15.46 -6.91
C GLU A 169 -2.90 14.62 -6.27
N LEU A 170 -3.25 13.77 -5.30
CA LEU A 170 -2.30 12.88 -4.63
C LEU A 170 -1.71 11.85 -5.61
N LYS A 171 -2.57 11.15 -6.36
CA LYS A 171 -2.11 10.12 -7.31
C LYS A 171 -1.36 10.71 -8.51
N GLU A 172 -1.69 11.91 -8.98
CA GLU A 172 -0.94 12.59 -10.04
C GLU A 172 0.50 12.87 -9.61
N THR A 173 0.70 13.27 -8.36
CA THR A 173 2.04 13.50 -7.79
C THR A 173 2.86 12.20 -7.76
N VAL A 174 2.24 11.08 -7.38
CA VAL A 174 2.89 9.76 -7.36
C VAL A 174 3.15 9.25 -8.78
N SER A 175 2.17 9.32 -9.67
CA SER A 175 2.26 8.89 -11.07
C SER A 175 3.42 9.57 -11.79
N LYS A 176 3.57 10.91 -11.66
CA LYS A 176 4.70 11.65 -12.26
C LYS A 176 6.07 11.15 -11.78
N ARG A 177 6.19 10.79 -10.50
CA ARG A 177 7.43 10.22 -9.95
C ARG A 177 7.72 8.85 -10.57
N LEU A 178 6.73 7.96 -10.59
CA LEU A 178 6.90 6.60 -11.09
C LEU A 178 7.17 6.55 -12.60
N LEU A 179 6.58 7.47 -13.37
CA LEU A 179 6.90 7.63 -14.79
C LEU A 179 8.37 8.02 -15.00
N ALA A 180 8.92 8.90 -14.15
CA ALA A 180 10.34 9.26 -14.21
C ALA A 180 11.27 8.07 -13.86
N GLU A 181 10.77 7.11 -13.09
CA GLU A 181 11.50 5.91 -12.65
C GLU A 181 11.23 4.67 -13.55
N ASN A 182 10.35 4.78 -14.55
CA ASN A 182 9.85 3.65 -15.36
C ASN A 182 9.16 2.54 -14.56
N LEU A 183 8.54 2.88 -13.43
CA LEU A 183 7.83 1.94 -12.54
C LEU A 183 6.31 2.07 -12.60
N TYR A 184 5.79 2.98 -13.44
CA TYR A 184 4.37 3.32 -13.48
C TYR A 184 3.46 2.14 -13.79
N GLU A 185 3.73 1.42 -14.89
CA GLU A 185 2.90 0.29 -15.33
C GLU A 185 2.86 -0.85 -14.32
N GLU A 186 3.94 -1.05 -13.56
CA GLU A 186 4.04 -2.10 -12.54
C GLU A 186 3.26 -1.72 -11.27
N LEU A 187 3.33 -0.46 -10.84
CA LEU A 187 2.88 -0.04 -9.52
C LEU A 187 1.55 0.71 -9.49
N MET A 188 1.06 1.20 -10.65
CA MET A 188 -0.19 1.95 -10.75
C MET A 188 -1.09 1.49 -11.93
N PRO A 189 -1.29 0.19 -12.15
CA PRO A 189 -2.03 -0.30 -13.33
C PRO A 189 -3.49 0.17 -13.39
N GLU A 190 -4.11 0.46 -12.24
CA GLU A 190 -5.52 0.85 -12.16
C GLU A 190 -5.75 2.37 -12.09
N TYR A 191 -4.69 3.18 -11.97
CA TYR A 191 -4.86 4.61 -11.67
C TYR A 191 -5.64 5.36 -12.74
N GLU A 192 -5.37 5.11 -14.02
CA GLU A 192 -6.09 5.77 -15.12
C GLU A 192 -7.60 5.49 -15.05
N SER A 193 -8.00 4.26 -14.68
CA SER A 193 -9.41 3.92 -14.48
C SER A 193 -10.02 4.72 -13.33
N TYR A 194 -9.39 4.73 -12.15
CA TYR A 194 -9.90 5.50 -11.01
C TYR A 194 -9.96 7.01 -11.29
N ARG A 195 -8.98 7.53 -12.04
CA ARG A 195 -8.95 8.94 -12.47
C ARG A 195 -10.12 9.25 -13.40
N ALA A 196 -10.33 8.43 -14.43
CA ALA A 196 -11.42 8.60 -15.38
C ALA A 196 -12.81 8.55 -14.70
N TYR A 197 -13.00 7.61 -13.76
CA TYR A 197 -14.23 7.54 -12.98
C TYR A 197 -14.38 8.71 -11.99
N SER A 198 -13.29 9.21 -11.41
CA SER A 198 -13.31 10.42 -10.58
C SER A 198 -13.80 11.63 -11.38
N LEU A 199 -13.29 11.82 -12.61
CA LEU A 199 -13.76 12.86 -13.54
C LEU A 199 -15.26 12.69 -13.87
N PHE A 200 -15.69 11.45 -14.13
CA PHE A 200 -17.09 11.15 -14.40
C PHE A 200 -18.01 11.55 -13.23
N TYR A 201 -17.69 11.14 -12.00
CA TYR A 201 -18.49 11.48 -10.83
C TYR A 201 -18.45 12.97 -10.50
N ILE A 202 -17.32 13.66 -10.72
CA ILE A 202 -17.25 15.12 -10.61
C ILE A 202 -18.20 15.77 -11.63
N GLY A 203 -18.20 15.31 -12.88
CA GLY A 203 -19.09 15.81 -13.92
C GLY A 203 -20.57 15.61 -13.59
N LEU A 204 -20.94 14.43 -13.07
CA LEU A 204 -22.29 14.17 -12.58
C LEU A 204 -22.66 15.02 -11.36
N ALA A 205 -21.73 15.24 -10.43
CA ALA A 205 -21.96 16.09 -9.27
C ALA A 205 -22.24 17.54 -9.70
N TYR A 206 -21.45 18.09 -10.63
CA TYR A 206 -21.71 19.41 -11.19
C TYR A 206 -23.03 19.51 -11.96
N LYS A 207 -23.42 18.44 -12.68
CA LYS A 207 -24.74 18.36 -13.33
C LYS A 207 -25.87 18.50 -12.31
N ASN A 208 -25.80 17.76 -11.20
CA ASN A 208 -26.81 17.83 -10.13
C ASN A 208 -26.81 19.18 -9.39
N LEU A 209 -25.70 19.92 -9.41
CA LEU A 209 -25.60 21.27 -8.88
C LEU A 209 -26.03 22.36 -9.89
N ASN A 210 -26.56 21.98 -11.06
CA ASN A 210 -26.91 22.87 -12.17
C ASN A 210 -25.73 23.72 -12.69
N GLN A 211 -24.50 23.24 -12.51
CA GLN A 211 -23.28 23.88 -13.02
C GLN A 211 -22.91 23.25 -14.37
N THR A 212 -23.71 23.56 -15.39
CA THR A 212 -23.69 22.87 -16.70
C THR A 212 -22.33 22.93 -17.40
N ASP A 213 -21.64 24.07 -17.36
CA ASP A 213 -20.34 24.21 -18.06
C ASP A 213 -19.27 23.34 -17.40
N SER A 214 -19.22 23.32 -16.07
CA SER A 214 -18.34 22.43 -15.31
C SER A 214 -18.71 20.96 -15.53
N ALA A 215 -20.00 20.62 -15.55
CA ALA A 215 -20.46 19.26 -15.84
C ALA A 215 -19.96 18.78 -17.21
N ILE A 216 -20.14 19.60 -18.26
CA ILE A 216 -19.69 19.27 -19.62
C ILE A 216 -18.16 19.13 -19.66
N LEU A 217 -17.42 20.03 -19.00
CA LEU A 217 -15.96 19.99 -18.96
C LEU A 217 -15.45 18.64 -18.42
N TYR A 218 -15.92 18.23 -17.25
CA TYR A 218 -15.45 17.00 -16.60
C TYR A 218 -15.95 15.73 -17.29
N LEU A 219 -17.20 15.71 -17.79
CA LEU A 219 -17.72 14.56 -18.53
C LEU A 219 -17.00 14.37 -19.87
N LYS A 220 -16.57 15.45 -20.55
CA LYS A 220 -15.75 15.33 -21.76
C LYS A 220 -14.38 14.71 -21.48
N GLN A 221 -13.75 15.09 -20.37
CA GLN A 221 -12.46 14.49 -19.97
C GLN A 221 -12.63 13.00 -19.64
N ALA A 222 -13.66 12.64 -18.87
CA ALA A 222 -13.97 11.23 -18.61
C ALA A 222 -14.26 10.44 -19.89
N ALA A 223 -14.98 11.04 -20.85
CA ALA A 223 -15.26 10.40 -22.14
C ALA A 223 -14.01 10.20 -23.01
N SER A 224 -13.02 11.12 -22.93
CA SER A 224 -11.73 10.93 -23.60
C SER A 224 -10.84 9.86 -22.95
N GLU A 225 -11.21 9.40 -21.75
CA GLU A 225 -10.57 8.31 -21.00
C GLU A 225 -11.46 7.07 -20.98
N ASP A 226 -12.18 6.84 -22.08
CA ASP A 226 -12.98 5.64 -22.35
C ASP A 226 -14.14 5.35 -21.37
N VAL A 227 -14.57 6.34 -20.57
CA VAL A 227 -15.78 6.19 -19.74
C VAL A 227 -17.03 6.40 -20.60
N LEU A 228 -17.51 5.32 -21.24
CA LEU A 228 -18.67 5.36 -22.15
C LEU A 228 -19.92 6.02 -21.54
N ARG A 229 -20.18 5.80 -20.25
CA ARG A 229 -21.32 6.41 -19.54
C ARG A 229 -21.27 7.94 -19.48
N ALA A 230 -20.08 8.53 -19.65
CA ALA A 230 -19.92 9.98 -19.72
C ALA A 230 -20.49 10.54 -21.04
N ILE A 231 -20.40 9.77 -22.14
CA ILE A 231 -20.96 10.14 -23.45
C ILE A 231 -22.49 10.23 -23.35
N ASP A 232 -23.13 9.22 -22.78
CA ASP A 232 -24.59 9.22 -22.56
C ASP A 232 -25.03 10.42 -21.71
N SER A 233 -24.26 10.72 -20.66
CA SER A 233 -24.53 11.85 -19.77
C SER A 233 -24.43 13.20 -20.48
N LEU A 234 -23.49 13.36 -21.41
CA LEU A 234 -23.33 14.55 -22.23
C LEU A 234 -24.51 14.74 -23.20
N GLN A 235 -24.98 13.67 -23.83
CA GLN A 235 -26.14 13.71 -24.73
C GLN A 235 -27.41 14.19 -24.00
N LEU A 236 -27.64 13.68 -22.78
CA LEU A 236 -28.79 14.10 -21.95
C LEU A 236 -28.74 15.58 -21.58
N ILE A 237 -27.55 16.14 -21.33
CA ILE A 237 -27.39 17.58 -21.06
C ILE A 237 -27.72 18.41 -22.30
N GLN A 238 -27.36 17.94 -23.49
CA GLN A 238 -27.63 18.63 -24.76
C GLN A 238 -29.11 18.59 -25.14
N GLN A 239 -29.81 17.50 -24.85
CA GLN A 239 -31.24 17.32 -25.15
C GLN A 239 -32.17 18.10 -24.20
N GLY A 240 -31.68 18.48 -23.01
CA GLY A 240 -32.43 19.27 -22.02
C GLY A 240 -32.25 20.78 -22.12
N LYS A 241 -31.55 21.28 -23.15
CA LYS A 241 -31.41 22.70 -23.49
C LYS A 241 -32.38 23.07 -24.61
#